data_AF-A0A095BXY2-F1
#
_entry.id   AF-A0A095BXY2-F1
#
_cell.length_a   1.000
_cell.length_b   1.000
_cell.length_c   1.000
_cell.angle_alpha   90.00
_cell.angle_beta   90.00
_cell.angle_gamma   90.00
#
_symmetry.space_group_name_H-M   'P 1'
#
loop_
_entity.id
_entity.type
_entity.pdbx_description
1 polymer ?
#
loop_
_entity_poly.entity_id
_entity_poly.type
_entity_poly.pdbx_seq_one_letter_code
_entity_poly.pdbx_strand_id
1 'polypeptide(L)'
;ENQIDHICINKKFRRTMEDVRTRRGADIASDHHLVVAKLKLKLKKNWTTGQTALQRFNSAILRDTDKPNESKITLNNRLQTLHDPLKEEETIMEDNCKGIKEALTSTCQEVLGRKKHYHNEVISIETVHKIQERNNK
;
A
#
# COMPACT_ATOMS: atom_id res chain seq x y z
N GLU A 1 -8.07 35.54 35.12
CA GLU A 1 -8.54 34.90 33.89
C GLU A 1 -8.10 33.45 33.95
N ASN A 2 -9.04 32.49 34.01
CA ASN A 2 -8.68 31.07 34.14
C ASN A 2 -8.44 30.50 32.74
N GLN A 3 -7.24 29.98 32.48
CA GLN A 3 -6.96 29.25 31.22
C GLN A 3 -7.58 27.87 31.32
N ILE A 4 -8.74 27.70 30.69
CA ILE A 4 -9.48 26.42 30.64
C ILE A 4 -9.30 25.70 29.30
N ASP A 5 -8.82 26.40 28.28
CA ASP A 5 -8.55 25.84 26.96
C ASP A 5 -7.08 25.43 26.81
N HIS A 6 -6.84 24.19 26.40
CA HIS A 6 -5.51 23.63 26.24
C HIS A 6 -5.33 22.86 24.93
N ILE A 7 -4.15 22.99 24.32
CA ILE A 7 -3.71 22.15 23.21
C ILE A 7 -2.63 21.21 23.72
N CYS A 8 -2.97 19.93 23.84
CA CYS A 8 -2.05 18.91 24.31
C CYS A 8 -1.29 18.26 23.16
N ILE A 9 0.03 18.15 23.28
CA ILE A 9 0.90 17.42 22.35
C ILE A 9 1.78 16.44 23.12
N ASN A 10 2.05 15.28 22.53
CA ASN A 10 2.98 14.32 23.12
C ASN A 10 4.35 14.97 23.34
N LYS A 11 4.96 14.75 24.52
CA LYS A 11 6.25 15.32 24.93
C LYS A 11 7.37 15.12 23.90
N LYS A 12 7.36 14.00 23.15
CA LYS A 12 8.31 13.71 22.08
C LYS A 12 8.25 14.73 20.93
N PHE A 13 7.06 15.26 20.64
CA PHE A 13 6.82 16.20 19.54
C PHE A 13 6.76 17.66 20.00
N ARG A 14 7.06 17.98 21.27
CA ARG A 14 6.99 19.37 21.77
C ARG A 14 7.75 20.39 20.91
N ARG A 15 8.86 19.98 20.28
CA ARG A 15 9.69 20.84 19.41
C ARG A 15 9.06 21.13 18.03
N THR A 16 7.97 20.46 17.69
CA THR A 16 7.26 20.66 16.41
C THR A 16 6.27 21.81 16.52
N MET A 17 5.99 22.30 17.72
CA MET A 17 5.14 23.45 17.96
C MET A 17 5.94 24.73 17.72
N GLU A 18 5.60 25.46 16.65
CA GLU A 18 6.28 26.69 16.27
C GLU A 18 5.71 27.90 17.00
N ASP A 19 4.39 27.92 17.19
CA ASP A 19 3.67 29.08 17.71
C ASP A 19 2.33 28.65 18.32
N VAL A 20 1.92 29.29 19.42
CA VAL A 20 0.62 29.09 20.05
C VAL A 20 0.09 30.46 20.43
N ARG A 21 -1.10 30.81 19.94
CA ARG A 21 -1.71 32.12 20.17
C ARG A 21 -3.17 31.98 20.55
N THR A 22 -3.59 32.81 21.48
CA THR A 22 -5.00 33.06 21.78
C THR A 22 -5.49 34.20 20.89
N ARG A 23 -6.49 33.95 20.05
CA ARG A 23 -7.13 35.00 19.24
C ARG A 23 -8.33 35.54 20.01
N ARG A 24 -8.26 36.82 20.41
CA ARG A 24 -9.41 37.58 20.91
C ARG A 24 -10.18 38.15 19.73
N GLY A 25 -11.47 37.87 19.66
CA GLY A 25 -12.38 38.44 18.65
C GLY A 25 -12.54 37.58 17.40
N ALA A 26 -13.58 36.76 17.39
CA ALA A 26 -14.41 36.49 16.23
C ALA A 26 -15.86 36.59 16.74
N ASP A 27 -16.75 37.17 15.96
CA ASP A 27 -18.14 37.49 16.29
C ASP A 27 -18.99 36.20 16.39
N ILE A 28 -18.62 35.35 17.34
CA ILE A 28 -19.26 34.09 17.68
C ILE A 28 -19.58 34.26 19.16
N ALA A 29 -20.84 34.10 19.55
CA ALA A 29 -21.33 34.32 20.91
C ALA A 29 -20.81 33.30 21.95
N SER A 30 -19.52 32.97 21.90
CA SER A 30 -18.78 32.16 22.87
C SER A 30 -18.02 33.06 23.81
N ASP A 31 -18.07 32.74 25.09
CA ASP A 31 -17.30 33.34 26.17
C ASP A 31 -15.82 32.87 26.21
N HIS A 32 -15.43 31.94 25.33
CA HIS A 32 -14.07 31.40 25.25
C HIS A 32 -13.23 32.02 24.12
N HIS A 33 -11.94 32.24 24.39
CA HIS A 33 -10.97 32.70 23.40
C HIS A 33 -10.40 31.54 22.58
N LEU A 34 -10.39 31.68 21.25
CA LEU A 34 -9.84 30.65 20.38
C LEU A 34 -8.33 30.46 20.58
N VAL A 35 -7.91 29.26 20.94
CA VAL A 35 -6.49 28.88 20.98
C VAL A 35 -6.08 28.24 19.65
N VAL A 36 -5.05 28.79 18.99
CA VAL A 36 -4.53 28.29 17.71
C VAL A 36 -3.06 27.93 17.87
N ALA A 37 -2.69 26.71 17.44
CA ALA A 37 -1.30 26.27 17.39
C ALA A 37 -0.82 26.06 15.95
N LYS A 38 0.36 26.58 15.65
CA LYS A 38 1.11 26.30 14.41
C LYS A 38 2.12 25.20 14.68
N LEU A 39 2.06 24.12 13.89
CA LEU A 39 2.92 22.95 14.04
C LEU A 39 3.69 22.67 12.74
N LYS A 40 4.98 22.33 12.85
CA LYS A 40 5.83 21.85 11.75
C LYS A 40 6.23 20.40 11.99
N LEU A 41 5.55 19.49 11.29
CA LEU A 41 5.74 18.05 11.38
C LEU A 41 6.22 17.51 10.03
N LYS A 42 7.25 16.67 10.04
CA LYS A 42 7.63 15.86 8.86
C LYS A 42 6.89 14.53 8.94
N LEU A 43 5.84 14.37 8.15
CA LEU A 43 5.14 13.09 8.03
C LEU A 43 5.91 12.19 7.05
N LYS A 44 6.03 10.91 7.39
CA LYS A 44 6.56 9.92 6.45
C LYS A 44 5.51 9.71 5.37
N LYS A 45 5.88 9.90 4.11
CA LYS A 45 5.02 9.55 2.97
C LYS A 45 4.72 8.05 3.04
N ASN A 46 3.45 7.66 3.09
CA ASN A 46 3.09 6.30 2.79
C ASN A 46 3.09 6.13 1.27
N TRP A 47 3.74 5.08 0.78
CA TRP A 47 3.64 4.73 -0.64
C TRP A 47 2.37 3.90 -0.79
N THR A 48 1.22 4.55 -1.00
CA THR A 48 -0.04 3.86 -1.33
C THR A 48 0.05 3.15 -2.68
N THR A 49 0.88 3.63 -3.59
CA THR A 49 1.13 3.02 -4.92
C THR A 49 2.23 1.95 -4.89
N GLY A 50 2.33 1.20 -3.79
CA GLY A 50 3.20 0.02 -3.69
C GLY A 50 2.48 -1.28 -4.02
N GLN A 51 1.29 -1.25 -4.62
CA GLN A 51 0.47 -2.44 -4.86
C GLN A 51 0.88 -3.24 -6.11
N THR A 52 2.01 -2.89 -6.72
CA THR A 52 2.83 -3.82 -7.51
C THR A 52 4.06 -4.24 -6.71
N ALA A 53 3.94 -4.38 -5.38
CA ALA A 53 4.93 -5.13 -4.61
C ALA A 53 4.99 -6.51 -5.26
N LEU A 54 6.14 -6.83 -5.88
CA LEU A 54 6.46 -8.13 -6.46
C LEU A 54 5.81 -9.21 -5.61
N GLN A 55 4.74 -9.79 -6.16
CA GLN A 55 3.85 -10.58 -5.38
C GLN A 55 4.54 -11.90 -5.09
N ARG A 56 5.13 -12.01 -3.90
CA ARG A 56 5.95 -13.16 -3.56
C ARG A 56 5.05 -14.37 -3.41
N PHE A 57 5.36 -15.41 -4.16
CA PHE A 57 4.76 -16.73 -3.97
C PHE A 57 5.30 -17.38 -2.70
N ASN A 58 4.54 -18.31 -2.12
CA ASN A 58 5.00 -19.04 -0.93
C ASN A 58 6.00 -20.14 -1.32
N SER A 59 7.28 -19.81 -1.32
CA SER A 59 8.35 -20.77 -1.66
C SER A 59 8.49 -21.93 -0.67
N ALA A 60 7.88 -21.87 0.52
CA ALA A 60 7.91 -22.98 1.47
C ALA A 60 7.18 -24.22 0.95
N ILE A 61 6.20 -24.05 0.05
CA ILE A 61 5.43 -25.16 -0.55
C ILE A 61 6.32 -26.01 -1.48
N LEU A 62 7.39 -25.46 -2.04
CA LEU A 62 8.36 -26.21 -2.84
C LEU A 62 9.25 -27.15 -2.02
N ARG A 63 9.14 -27.16 -0.68
CA ARG A 63 9.83 -28.14 0.16
C ARG A 63 9.13 -29.51 0.16
N ASP A 64 7.89 -29.55 -0.28
CA ASP A 64 7.17 -30.80 -0.56
C ASP A 64 7.83 -31.49 -1.77
N THR A 65 7.97 -32.82 -1.71
CA THR A 65 8.58 -33.62 -2.77
C THR A 65 7.73 -33.64 -4.05
N ASP A 66 6.40 -33.57 -3.93
CA ASP A 66 5.49 -33.76 -5.07
C ASP A 66 5.16 -32.44 -5.79
N LYS A 67 5.16 -31.31 -5.07
CA LYS A 67 4.78 -29.99 -5.59
C LYS A 67 5.64 -29.46 -6.74
N PRO A 68 6.97 -29.65 -6.79
CA PRO A 68 7.78 -29.26 -7.94
C PRO A 68 7.44 -30.04 -9.21
N ASN A 69 7.11 -31.33 -9.09
CA ASN A 69 6.74 -32.16 -10.22
C ASN A 69 5.36 -31.78 -10.78
N GLU A 70 4.38 -31.57 -9.89
CA GLU A 70 3.07 -31.03 -10.24
C GLU A 70 3.19 -29.68 -10.97
N SER A 71 4.02 -28.76 -10.45
CA SER A 71 4.29 -27.47 -11.10
C SER A 71 4.86 -27.64 -12.52
N LYS A 72 5.80 -28.57 -12.69
CA LYS A 72 6.43 -28.85 -13.99
C LYS A 72 5.42 -29.37 -15.01
N ILE A 73 4.57 -30.31 -14.62
CA ILE A 73 3.54 -30.89 -15.50
C ILE A 73 2.53 -29.80 -15.91
N THR A 74 1.99 -29.06 -14.94
CA THR A 74 0.99 -28.00 -15.20
C THR A 74 1.56 -26.89 -16.08
N LEU A 75 2.80 -26.48 -15.85
CA LEU A 75 3.46 -25.47 -16.66
C LEU A 75 3.66 -25.95 -18.11
N ASN A 76 4.15 -27.18 -18.30
CA ASN A 76 4.37 -27.74 -19.63
C ASN A 76 3.06 -27.83 -20.41
N ASN A 77 1.98 -28.28 -19.78
CA ASN A 77 0.65 -28.32 -20.42
C ASN A 77 0.19 -26.94 -20.89
N ARG A 78 0.40 -25.89 -20.08
CA ARG A 78 0.05 -24.51 -20.45
C ARG A 78 0.93 -23.93 -21.56
N LEU A 79 2.23 -24.19 -21.51
CA LEU A 79 3.14 -23.76 -22.58
C LEU A 79 2.85 -24.48 -23.89
N GLN A 80 2.42 -25.74 -23.85
CA GLN A 80 2.00 -26.48 -25.05
C GLN A 80 0.76 -25.83 -25.69
N THR A 81 -0.21 -25.37 -24.89
CA THR A 81 -1.40 -24.65 -25.41
C THR A 81 -1.09 -23.26 -25.99
N LEU A 82 0.06 -22.69 -25.63
CA LEU A 82 0.53 -21.42 -26.21
C LEU A 82 1.20 -21.61 -27.58
N HIS A 83 1.71 -22.81 -27.86
CA HIS A 83 2.32 -23.19 -29.14
C HIS A 83 1.28 -23.90 -30.04
N ASP A 84 0.13 -23.26 -30.26
CA ASP A 84 -0.83 -23.74 -31.26
C ASP A 84 -0.33 -23.39 -32.67
N PRO A 85 0.00 -24.37 -33.54
CA PRO A 85 0.56 -24.13 -34.87
C PRO A 85 -0.36 -23.34 -35.82
N LEU A 86 -1.65 -23.24 -35.50
CA LEU A 86 -2.66 -22.58 -36.34
C LEU A 86 -2.58 -21.04 -36.33
N LYS A 87 -1.65 -20.45 -35.57
CA LYS A 87 -1.42 -18.99 -35.47
C LYS A 87 0.03 -18.59 -35.76
N GLU A 88 0.72 -19.30 -36.66
CA GLU A 88 2.05 -18.90 -37.14
C GLU A 88 2.07 -17.54 -37.89
N GLU A 89 0.89 -16.99 -38.23
CA GLU A 89 0.76 -15.66 -38.84
C GLU A 89 0.77 -14.55 -37.76
N GLU A 90 1.90 -13.82 -37.66
CA GLU A 90 2.04 -12.51 -36.99
C GLU A 90 1.79 -12.41 -35.47
N THR A 91 2.15 -13.40 -34.64
CA THR A 91 2.31 -13.10 -33.20
C THR A 91 3.60 -12.33 -32.97
N ILE A 92 3.48 -11.03 -32.69
CA ILE A 92 4.57 -10.12 -32.33
C ILE A 92 5.35 -10.78 -31.19
N MET A 93 6.69 -10.81 -31.25
CA MET A 93 7.54 -11.46 -30.22
C MET A 93 7.16 -11.07 -28.76
N GLU A 94 6.60 -9.87 -28.59
CA GLU A 94 6.07 -9.33 -27.34
C GLU A 94 4.87 -10.12 -26.80
N ASP A 95 3.95 -10.56 -27.67
CA ASP A 95 2.77 -11.35 -27.29
C ASP A 95 3.17 -12.75 -26.79
N ASN A 96 4.15 -13.37 -27.44
CA ASN A 96 4.71 -14.65 -26.99
C ASN A 96 5.40 -14.51 -25.62
N CYS A 97 6.18 -13.45 -25.44
CA CYS A 97 6.81 -13.14 -24.14
C CYS A 97 5.76 -12.92 -23.05
N LYS A 98 4.66 -12.23 -23.38
CA LYS A 98 3.53 -12.01 -22.48
C LYS A 98 2.82 -13.32 -22.12
N GLY A 99 2.55 -14.18 -23.09
CA GLY A 99 1.94 -15.50 -22.87
C GLY A 99 2.78 -16.38 -21.93
N ILE A 100 4.10 -16.43 -22.13
CA ILE A 100 5.01 -17.18 -21.25
C ILE A 100 4.98 -16.62 -19.82
N LYS A 101 5.02 -15.29 -19.68
CA LYS A 101 4.93 -14.63 -18.37
C LYS A 101 3.61 -14.95 -17.66
N GLU A 102 2.50 -14.99 -18.38
CA GLU A 102 1.18 -15.34 -17.85
C GLU A 102 1.08 -16.81 -17.45
N ALA A 103 1.60 -17.74 -18.26
CA ALA A 103 1.66 -19.16 -17.93
C ALA A 103 2.49 -19.44 -16.68
N LEU A 104 3.65 -18.78 -16.54
CA LEU A 104 4.49 -18.88 -15.34
C LEU A 104 3.77 -18.30 -14.11
N THR A 105 3.20 -17.10 -14.24
CA THR A 105 2.55 -16.40 -13.11
C THR A 105 1.32 -17.16 -12.62
N SER A 106 0.48 -17.67 -13.53
CA SER A 106 -0.71 -18.45 -13.21
C SER A 106 -0.36 -19.78 -12.54
N THR A 107 0.64 -20.49 -13.04
CA THR A 107 1.07 -21.79 -12.46
C THR A 107 1.65 -21.61 -11.06
N CYS A 108 2.51 -20.61 -10.88
CA CYS A 108 3.01 -20.25 -9.55
C CYS A 108 1.88 -19.86 -8.60
N GLN A 109 0.86 -19.14 -9.08
CA GLN A 109 -0.27 -18.73 -8.23
C GLN A 109 -1.14 -19.91 -7.81
N GLU A 110 -1.35 -20.88 -8.69
CA GLU A 110 -2.14 -22.08 -8.40
C GLU A 110 -1.44 -23.04 -7.46
N VAL A 111 -0.15 -23.34 -7.71
CA VAL A 111 0.59 -24.33 -6.92
C VAL A 111 1.12 -23.75 -5.62
N LEU A 112 1.67 -22.52 -5.67
CA LEU A 112 2.36 -21.92 -4.52
C LEU A 112 1.49 -20.91 -3.76
N GLY A 113 0.43 -20.39 -4.37
CA GLY A 113 -0.37 -19.33 -3.76
C GLY A 113 0.45 -18.06 -3.43
N ARG A 114 -0.26 -17.03 -3.00
CA ARG A 114 0.38 -15.76 -2.61
C ARG A 114 0.83 -15.83 -1.16
N LYS A 115 2.05 -15.37 -0.88
CA LYS A 115 2.51 -15.22 0.50
C LYS A 115 1.62 -14.17 1.19
N LYS A 116 0.95 -14.59 2.27
CA LYS A 116 0.20 -13.66 3.12
C LYS A 116 1.19 -12.72 3.80
N HIS A 117 1.12 -11.44 3.47
CA HIS A 117 1.78 -10.41 4.25
C HIS A 117 0.84 -10.04 5.40
N TYR A 118 1.25 -10.35 6.62
CA TYR A 118 0.67 -9.69 7.79
C TYR A 118 1.11 -8.24 7.73
N HIS A 119 0.24 -7.38 7.19
CA HIS A 119 0.50 -5.96 7.22
C HIS A 119 0.25 -5.48 8.64
N ASN A 120 1.33 -5.19 9.37
CA ASN A 120 1.22 -4.27 10.49
C ASN A 120 1.01 -2.89 9.86
N GLU A 121 -0.26 -2.49 9.68
CA GLU A 121 -0.59 -1.11 9.31
C GLU A 121 0.02 -0.20 10.37
N VAL A 122 1.18 0.39 10.06
CA VAL A 122 1.79 1.39 10.93
C VAL A 122 0.91 2.66 10.97
N ILE A 123 0.05 2.84 9.95
CA ILE A 123 -0.89 3.95 9.81
C ILE A 123 -2.21 3.38 9.25
N SER A 124 -3.32 3.60 9.96
CA SER A 124 -4.65 3.19 9.52
C SER A 124 -5.09 3.94 8.25
N ILE A 125 -5.83 3.26 7.38
CA ILE A 125 -6.49 3.82 6.19
C ILE A 125 -7.28 5.11 6.51
N GLU A 126 -7.96 5.16 7.65
CA GLU A 126 -8.72 6.35 8.08
C GLU A 126 -7.80 7.57 8.29
N THR A 127 -6.59 7.35 8.81
CA THR A 127 -5.62 8.42 9.02
C THR A 127 -5.09 8.95 7.69
N VAL A 128 -4.92 8.08 6.69
CA VAL A 128 -4.49 8.44 5.34
C VAL A 128 -5.54 9.30 4.65
N HIS A 129 -6.81 8.93 4.75
CA HIS A 129 -7.94 9.68 4.18
C HIS A 129 -7.98 11.12 4.71
N LYS A 130 -7.86 11.28 6.04
CA LYS A 130 -7.83 12.60 6.70
C LYS A 130 -6.63 13.47 6.28
N ILE A 131 -5.50 12.88 5.90
CA ILE A 131 -4.35 13.63 5.37
C ILE A 131 -4.67 14.13 3.95
N GLN A 132 -5.30 13.30 3.13
CA GLN A 132 -5.65 13.65 1.75
C GLN A 132 -6.72 14.75 1.68
N GLU A 133 -7.75 14.70 2.52
CA GLU A 133 -8.76 15.76 2.65
C GLU A 133 -8.14 17.12 3.02
N ARG A 134 -7.09 17.11 3.86
CA ARG A 134 -6.39 18.33 4.25
C ARG A 134 -5.49 18.91 3.16
N ASN A 135 -4.94 18.07 2.29
CA ASN A 135 -4.10 18.51 1.18
C ASN A 135 -4.92 19.06 -0.01
N ASN A 136 -6.20 18.72 -0.09
CA ASN A 136 -7.12 19.18 -1.14
C ASN A 136 -7.90 20.46 -0.75
N LYS A 137 -7.57 21.07 0.40
CA LYS A 137 -8.06 22.37 0.85
C LYS A 137 -6.96 23.41 0.71
#